data_AF-A0A923CDB9-F1
#
_entry.id   AF-A0A923CDB9-F1
#
_cell.length_a   1.000
_cell.length_b   1.000
_cell.length_c   1.000
_cell.angle_alpha   90.00
_cell.angle_beta   90.00
_cell.angle_gamma   90.00
#
_symmetry.space_group_name_H-M   'P 1'
#
loop_
_entity.id
_entity.type
_entity.pdbx_description
1 polymer ?
#
loop_
_entity_poly.entity_id
_entity_poly.type
_entity_poly.pdbx_seq_one_letter_code
_entity_poly.pdbx_strand_id
1 'polypeptide(L)' 'GKGKDCCKKIGEITRDPTIHGPGVGGAVRKEDTALKALFDKAIAETIADGSHKKIADKYFKIPIL' A
#
# COMPACT_ATOMS: atom_id res chain seq x y z
N GLY A 1 4.76 0.18 -27.88
CA GLY A 1 3.67 -0.82 -27.96
C GLY A 1 2.45 -0.17 -28.57
N LYS A 2 1.77 -0.86 -29.48
CA LYS A 2 0.71 -0.34 -30.38
C LYS A 2 -0.53 0.30 -29.71
N GLY A 3 -0.61 0.32 -28.37
CA GLY A 3 -1.71 0.95 -27.63
C GLY A 3 -1.59 2.47 -27.43
N LYS A 4 -0.39 3.06 -27.60
CA LYS A 4 -0.20 4.53 -27.44
C LYS A 4 -0.85 5.35 -28.55
N ASP A 5 -1.04 4.75 -29.72
CA ASP A 5 -1.51 5.43 -30.92
C ASP A 5 -3.02 5.30 -31.14
N CYS A 6 -3.71 4.46 -30.35
CA CYS A 6 -5.16 4.23 -30.45
C CYS A 6 -5.96 4.59 -29.18
N CYS A 7 -5.32 4.71 -28.01
CA CYS A 7 -6.01 4.96 -26.75
C CYS A 7 -5.50 6.23 -26.06
N LYS A 8 -6.44 7.10 -25.64
CA LYS A 8 -6.16 8.29 -24.83
C LYS A 8 -6.56 8.04 -23.37
N LYS A 9 -5.72 8.44 -22.41
CA LYS A 9 -6.12 8.54 -20.99
C LYS A 9 -7.15 9.66 -20.88
N ILE A 10 -8.40 9.30 -20.61
CA ILE A 10 -9.52 10.26 -20.47
C ILE A 10 -9.67 10.81 -19.05
N GLY A 11 -8.99 10.19 -18.07
CA GLY A 11 -9.02 10.60 -16.68
C GLY A 11 -8.40 9.56 -15.78
N GLU A 12 -8.37 9.87 -14.48
CA GLU A 12 -8.00 8.95 -13.43
C GLU A 12 -9.16 8.87 -12.45
N ILE A 13 -9.62 7.65 -12.15
CA ILE A 13 -10.65 7.44 -11.14
C ILE A 13 -9.93 7.40 -9.81
N THR A 14 -10.12 8.43 -9.01
CA THR A 14 -9.55 8.51 -7.67
C THR A 14 -10.18 7.46 -6.77
N ARG A 15 -9.40 6.94 -5.83
CA ARG A 15 -9.88 5.99 -4.84
C ARG A 15 -10.95 6.65 -3.96
N ASP A 16 -12.13 6.04 -3.89
CA ASP A 16 -13.21 6.48 -2.99
C ASP A 16 -12.98 5.90 -1.58
N PRO A 17 -12.71 6.71 -0.55
CA PRO A 17 -12.47 6.21 0.81
C PRO A 17 -13.66 5.48 1.42
N THR A 18 -14.90 5.82 1.02
CA THR A 18 -16.13 5.21 1.57
C THR A 18 -16.29 3.76 1.11
N ILE A 19 -15.85 3.45 -0.11
CA ILE A 19 -15.92 2.12 -0.71
C ILE A 19 -14.67 1.31 -0.38
N HIS A 20 -13.49 1.93 -0.47
CA HIS A 20 -12.22 1.20 -0.43
C HIS A 20 -11.54 1.18 0.95
N GLY A 21 -12.04 1.96 1.91
CA GLY A 21 -11.40 2.12 3.22
C GLY A 21 -10.03 2.82 3.17
N PRO A 22 -9.44 3.06 4.35
CA PRO A 22 -8.17 3.77 4.46
C PRO A 22 -6.99 2.84 4.13
N GLY A 23 -6.17 3.25 3.16
CA GLY A 23 -4.87 2.62 2.91
C GLY A 23 -4.92 1.14 2.53
N VAL A 24 -3.90 0.38 2.92
CA VAL A 24 -3.79 -1.06 2.66
C VAL A 24 -3.41 -1.73 3.98
N GLY A 25 -4.02 -2.88 4.29
CA GLY A 25 -3.77 -3.63 5.52
C GLY A 25 -3.61 -5.12 5.28
N GLY A 26 -2.81 -5.78 6.12
CA GLY A 26 -2.71 -7.24 6.17
C GLY A 26 -3.84 -7.83 7.01
N ALA A 27 -4.72 -8.62 6.41
CA ALA A 27 -5.80 -9.28 7.13
C ALA A 27 -5.30 -10.54 7.85
N VAL A 28 -5.73 -10.73 9.10
CA VAL A 28 -5.55 -11.95 9.88
C VAL A 28 -6.91 -12.44 10.38
N ARG A 29 -7.01 -13.69 10.87
CA ARG A 29 -8.24 -14.18 11.49
C ARG A 29 -8.57 -13.36 12.74
N LYS A 30 -9.86 -13.26 13.09
CA LYS A 30 -10.33 -12.36 14.14
C LYS A 30 -9.81 -12.75 15.53
N GLU A 31 -9.64 -14.04 15.76
CA GLU A 31 -9.12 -14.63 16.99
C GLU A 31 -7.61 -14.48 17.16
N ASP A 32 -6.86 -14.22 16.08
CA ASP A 32 -5.40 -14.17 16.06
C ASP A 32 -4.84 -12.81 16.55
N THR A 33 -5.26 -12.37 17.74
CA THR A 33 -4.90 -11.06 18.30
C THR A 33 -3.41 -10.92 18.58
N ALA A 34 -2.76 -12.00 19.04
CA ALA A 34 -1.31 -12.01 19.27
C ALA A 34 -0.52 -11.87 17.96
N LEU A 35 -0.96 -12.55 16.89
CA LEU A 35 -0.33 -12.43 15.58
C LEU A 35 -0.50 -11.02 15.01
N LYS A 36 -1.70 -10.45 15.14
CA LYS A 36 -1.97 -9.06 14.76
C LYS A 36 -0.99 -8.11 15.45
N ALA A 37 -0.84 -8.23 16.76
CA ALA A 37 0.05 -7.36 17.53
C ALA A 37 1.52 -7.47 17.10
N LEU A 38 1.98 -8.68 16.78
CA LEU A 38 3.34 -8.91 16.27
C LEU A 38 3.57 -8.23 14.92
N PHE A 39 2.63 -8.36 13.98
CA PHE A 39 2.73 -7.68 12.69
C PHE A 39 2.65 -6.16 12.83
N ASP A 40 1.71 -5.64 13.62
CA ASP A 40 1.57 -4.20 13.85
C ASP A 40 2.87 -3.60 14.41
N LYS A 41 3.50 -4.28 15.38
CA LYS A 41 4.79 -3.88 15.95
C LYS A 41 5.89 -3.89 14.89
N ALA A 42 6.03 -4.99 14.16
CA ALA A 42 7.08 -5.11 13.14
C ALA A 42 6.92 -4.07 12.02
N ILE A 43 5.69 -3.77 11.60
CA ILE A 43 5.41 -2.73 10.61
C ILE A 43 5.87 -1.37 11.15
N ALA A 44 5.50 -1.01 12.38
CA ALA A 44 5.92 0.25 13.00
C ALA A 44 7.45 0.36 13.10
N GLU A 45 8.14 -0.71 13.51
CA GLU A 45 9.59 -0.75 13.61
C GLU A 45 10.27 -0.58 12.24
N THR A 46 9.77 -1.26 11.20
CA THR A 46 10.33 -1.14 9.84
C THR A 46 10.07 0.22 9.18
N ILE A 47 9.03 0.93 9.63
CA ILE A 47 8.79 2.32 9.21
C ILE A 47 9.79 3.24 9.92
N ALA A 48 9.97 3.08 11.24
CA ALA A 48 10.85 3.92 12.05
C ALA A 48 12.33 3.77 11.67
N ASP A 49 12.78 2.55 11.34
CA ASP A 49 14.18 2.28 10.97
C ASP A 49 14.49 2.55 9.48
N GLY A 50 13.46 2.92 8.68
CA GLY A 50 13.56 3.21 7.25
C GLY A 50 13.65 1.98 6.34
N SER A 51 13.57 0.76 6.86
CA SER A 51 13.57 -0.49 6.08
C SER A 51 12.39 -0.54 5.11
N HIS A 52 11.20 -0.11 5.55
CA HIS A 52 10.02 0.01 4.69
C HIS A 52 10.29 0.93 3.50
N LYS A 53 10.88 2.12 3.75
CA LYS A 53 11.18 3.09 2.70
C LYS A 53 12.16 2.53 1.66
N LYS A 54 13.21 1.84 2.10
CA LYS A 54 14.19 1.20 1.20
C LYS A 54 13.53 0.22 0.23
N ILE A 55 12.57 -0.57 0.71
CA ILE A 55 11.80 -1.50 -0.14
C ILE A 55 10.87 -0.72 -1.08
N ALA A 56 10.14 0.28 -0.56
CA ALA A 56 9.22 1.09 -1.36
C ALA A 56 9.91 1.80 -2.53
N ASP A 57 11.05 2.44 -2.30
CA ASP A 57 11.81 3.22 -3.31
C ASP A 57 12.27 2.37 -4.51
N LYS A 58 12.40 1.05 -4.32
CA LYS A 58 12.74 0.10 -5.38
C LYS A 58 11.63 -0.01 -6.43
N TYR A 59 10.37 0.11 -6.01
CA TYR A 59 9.21 -0.16 -6.87
C TYR A 59 8.43 1.11 -7.20
N PHE A 60 8.38 2.08 -6.30
CA PHE A 60 7.56 3.28 -6.44
C PHE A 60 8.44 4.52 -6.55
N LYS A 61 8.12 5.39 -7.52
CA LYS A 61 8.78 6.70 -7.72
C LYS A 61 8.00 7.86 -7.09
N ILE A 62 7.05 7.53 -6.23
CA ILE A 62 6.18 8.44 -5.48
C ILE A 62 6.15 7.98 -4.02
N PRO A 63 5.93 8.89 -3.05
CA PRO A 63 5.70 8.49 -1.67
C PRO A 63 4.42 7.64 -1.59
N ILE A 64 4.47 6.56 -0.81
CA ILE A 64 3.34 5.63 -0.61
C ILE A 64 2.89 5.53 0.86
N LEU A 65 3.59 6.25 1.75
CA LEU A 65 3.21 6.50 3.14
C LEU A 65 2.97 8.00 3.33
#